data_AF-A0A9E2CNH1-F1
#
_entry.id   AF-A0A9E2CNH1-F1
#
_cell.length_a   1.000
_cell.length_b   1.000
_cell.length_c   1.000
_cell.angle_alpha   90.00
_cell.angle_beta   90.00
_cell.angle_gamma   90.00
#
_symmetry.space_group_name_H-M   'P 1'
#
loop_
_entity.id
_entity.type
_entity.pdbx_description
1 polymer ?
#
loop_
_entity_poly.entity_id
_entity_poly.type
_entity_poly.pdbx_seq_one_letter_code
_entity_poly.pdbx_strand_id
1 'polypeptide(L)'
;VVHRNDQITVDAVAALKPRHIVLSPGPCTPDEAGICLELIERLQGRFPILGVCLGHQAIGQAFGGKVIRARQVMHGKTSAVVHNDHGVFRGLPSPYTATRYHSLIVDREGLPECFETTAWTVSDRGEVDEIMGIRHTTLPIEGVQFHPESILTEHGHALLKNFMDAY
;
A
#
# COMPACT_ATOMS: atom_id res chain seq x y z
N VAL A 1 6.10 -17.41 -3.79
CA VAL A 1 5.57 -17.68 -5.15
C VAL A 1 4.87 -16.43 -5.65
N VAL A 2 4.74 -16.27 -6.96
CA VAL A 2 4.02 -15.13 -7.57
C VAL A 2 2.91 -15.68 -8.44
N HIS A 3 1.70 -15.15 -8.26
CA HIS A 3 0.52 -15.51 -9.04
C HIS A 3 -0.14 -14.25 -9.58
N ARG A 4 -0.74 -14.34 -10.77
CA ARG A 4 -1.64 -13.29 -11.24
C ARG A 4 -2.93 -13.33 -10.41
N ASN A 5 -3.48 -12.15 -10.14
CA ASN A 5 -4.71 -11.96 -9.36
C ASN A 5 -5.98 -12.53 -10.03
N ASP A 6 -5.91 -12.94 -11.29
CA ASP A 6 -6.98 -13.57 -12.06
C ASP A 6 -6.76 -15.07 -12.31
N GLN A 7 -5.67 -15.65 -11.80
CA GLN A 7 -5.27 -17.05 -12.03
C GLN A 7 -5.16 -17.88 -10.75
N ILE A 8 -5.60 -17.34 -9.60
CA ILE A 8 -5.63 -18.05 -8.32
C ILE A 8 -6.89 -17.65 -7.56
N THR A 9 -7.44 -18.55 -6.75
CA THR A 9 -8.58 -18.26 -5.87
C THR A 9 -8.11 -17.96 -4.45
N VAL A 10 -8.93 -17.24 -3.68
CA VAL A 10 -8.62 -16.94 -2.27
C VAL A 10 -8.46 -18.24 -1.44
N ASP A 11 -9.25 -19.27 -1.72
CA ASP A 11 -9.12 -20.58 -1.07
C ASP A 11 -7.79 -21.27 -1.38
N ALA A 12 -7.33 -21.18 -2.63
CA ALA A 12 -6.02 -21.70 -3.01
C ALA A 12 -4.89 -20.94 -2.30
N VAL A 13 -4.98 -19.60 -2.20
CA VAL A 13 -4.02 -18.80 -1.42
C VAL A 13 -4.00 -19.23 0.05
N ALA A 14 -5.16 -19.40 0.69
CA ALA A 14 -5.24 -19.84 2.07
C ALA A 14 -4.64 -21.25 2.27
N ALA A 15 -4.83 -22.15 1.31
CA ALA A 15 -4.28 -23.50 1.34
C ALA A 15 -2.74 -23.54 1.24
N LEU A 16 -2.11 -22.53 0.61
CA LEU A 16 -0.65 -22.38 0.58
C LEU A 16 -0.06 -22.08 1.96
N LYS A 17 -0.87 -21.61 2.92
CA LYS A 17 -0.44 -21.17 4.26
C LYS A 17 0.75 -20.20 4.19
N PRO A 18 0.62 -19.08 3.46
CA PRO A 18 1.72 -18.14 3.28
C PRO A 18 2.11 -17.53 4.64
N ARG A 19 3.39 -17.17 4.80
CA ARG A 19 3.82 -16.35 5.93
C ARG A 19 3.44 -14.88 5.75
N HIS A 20 3.42 -14.42 4.50
CA HIS A 20 3.13 -13.04 4.11
C HIS A 20 2.41 -13.02 2.78
N ILE A 21 1.51 -12.05 2.61
CA ILE A 21 0.84 -11.78 1.34
C ILE A 21 1.24 -10.38 0.89
N VAL A 22 1.67 -10.25 -0.36
CA VAL A 22 1.97 -8.96 -0.98
C VAL A 22 1.04 -8.77 -2.18
N LEU A 23 0.23 -7.72 -2.15
CA LEU A 23 -0.60 -7.28 -3.25
C LEU A 23 0.20 -6.29 -4.09
N SER A 24 0.71 -6.75 -5.22
CA SER A 24 1.57 -5.98 -6.12
C SER A 24 0.82 -4.84 -6.83
N PRO A 25 1.53 -3.86 -7.41
CA PRO A 25 0.93 -2.89 -8.32
C PRO A 25 0.25 -3.56 -9.52
N GLY A 26 -0.67 -2.84 -10.14
CA GLY A 26 -1.32 -3.23 -11.39
C GLY A 26 -2.00 -2.03 -12.07
N PRO A 27 -2.40 -2.18 -13.34
CA PRO A 27 -3.31 -1.23 -13.98
C PRO A 27 -4.72 -1.36 -13.38
N CYS A 28 -5.61 -0.44 -13.76
CA CYS A 28 -7.05 -0.45 -13.42
C CYS A 28 -7.38 0.03 -11.99
N THR A 29 -8.67 0.00 -11.63
CA THR A 29 -9.17 0.36 -10.29
C THR A 29 -9.17 -0.85 -9.35
N PRO A 30 -9.32 -0.67 -8.02
CA PRO A 30 -9.46 -1.80 -7.10
C PRO A 30 -10.64 -2.73 -7.40
N ASP A 31 -11.74 -2.22 -7.96
CA ASP A 31 -12.90 -3.02 -8.37
C ASP A 31 -12.56 -4.03 -9.47
N GLU A 32 -11.54 -3.70 -10.27
CA GLU A 32 -11.06 -4.51 -11.40
C GLU A 32 -9.83 -5.35 -11.01
N ALA A 33 -9.39 -5.28 -9.75
CA ALA A 33 -8.16 -5.91 -9.27
C ALA A 33 -8.30 -7.42 -8.99
N GLY A 34 -9.14 -8.13 -9.74
CA GLY A 34 -9.33 -9.58 -9.60
C GLY A 34 -9.73 -9.98 -8.18
N ILE A 35 -9.04 -10.96 -7.59
CA ILE A 35 -9.36 -11.45 -6.24
C ILE A 35 -8.96 -10.50 -5.10
N CYS A 36 -8.31 -9.36 -5.35
CA CYS A 36 -7.64 -8.59 -4.29
C CYS A 36 -8.59 -8.13 -3.18
N LEU A 37 -9.77 -7.59 -3.50
CA LEU A 37 -10.75 -7.15 -2.50
C LEU A 37 -11.27 -8.33 -1.68
N GLU A 38 -11.68 -9.41 -2.34
CA GLU A 38 -12.16 -10.63 -1.68
C GLU A 38 -11.07 -11.27 -0.80
N LEU A 39 -9.81 -11.24 -1.26
CA LEU A 39 -8.67 -11.76 -0.52
C LEU A 39 -8.49 -10.99 0.79
N ILE A 40 -8.51 -9.66 0.75
CA ILE A 40 -8.37 -8.82 1.94
C ILE A 40 -9.51 -9.11 2.90
N GLU A 41 -10.75 -9.11 2.41
CA GLU A 41 -11.95 -9.35 3.24
C GLU A 41 -11.89 -10.71 3.97
N ARG A 42 -11.51 -11.78 3.26
CA ARG A 42 -11.53 -13.16 3.78
C ARG A 42 -10.27 -13.56 4.56
N LEU A 43 -9.13 -12.92 4.29
CA LEU A 43 -7.83 -13.28 4.87
C LEU A 43 -7.25 -12.23 5.83
N GLN A 44 -7.87 -11.07 6.00
CA GLN A 44 -7.50 -10.10 7.02
C GLN A 44 -7.41 -10.75 8.41
N GLY A 45 -6.36 -10.43 9.17
CA GLY A 45 -6.10 -10.99 10.49
C GLY A 45 -5.64 -12.45 10.52
N ARG A 46 -5.73 -13.19 9.40
CA ARG A 46 -5.21 -14.57 9.28
C ARG A 46 -3.76 -14.60 8.80
N PHE A 47 -3.42 -13.68 7.91
CA PHE A 47 -2.08 -13.52 7.36
C PHE A 47 -1.69 -12.04 7.32
N PRO A 48 -0.41 -11.69 7.49
CA PRO A 48 0.08 -10.35 7.22
C PRO A 48 -0.10 -9.97 5.74
N ILE A 49 -0.62 -8.77 5.47
CA ILE A 49 -0.88 -8.26 4.11
C ILE A 49 -0.17 -6.93 3.89
N LEU A 50 0.66 -6.84 2.85
CA LEU A 50 1.24 -5.59 2.35
C LEU A 50 0.64 -5.24 0.99
N GLY A 51 0.06 -4.05 0.86
CA GLY A 51 -0.42 -3.52 -0.41
C GLY A 51 0.55 -2.52 -1.03
N VAL A 52 0.84 -2.66 -2.32
CA VAL A 52 1.68 -1.71 -3.07
C VAL A 52 0.87 -1.10 -4.21
N CYS A 53 0.83 0.24 -4.28
CA CYS A 53 0.11 1.00 -5.29
C CYS A 53 -1.38 0.58 -5.41
N LEU A 54 -1.76 -0.21 -6.43
CA LEU A 54 -3.10 -0.77 -6.54
C LEU A 54 -3.47 -1.64 -5.32
N GLY A 55 -2.52 -2.40 -4.77
CA GLY A 55 -2.74 -3.17 -3.55
C GLY A 55 -3.02 -2.28 -2.33
N HIS A 56 -2.37 -1.11 -2.23
CA HIS A 56 -2.66 -0.12 -1.18
C HIS A 56 -4.07 0.46 -1.33
N GLN A 57 -4.47 0.79 -2.57
CA GLN A 57 -5.82 1.28 -2.87
C GLN A 57 -6.89 0.22 -2.57
N ALA A 58 -6.63 -1.04 -2.90
CA ALA A 58 -7.52 -2.16 -2.58
C ALA A 58 -7.67 -2.36 -1.07
N ILE A 59 -6.60 -2.20 -0.29
CA ILE A 59 -6.67 -2.19 1.18
C ILE A 59 -7.56 -1.05 1.65
N GLY A 60 -7.32 0.19 1.20
CA GLY A 60 -8.16 1.32 1.58
C GLY A 60 -9.64 1.06 1.29
N GLN A 61 -9.95 0.55 0.11
CA GLN A 61 -11.31 0.29 -0.33
C GLN A 61 -11.99 -0.88 0.40
N ALA A 62 -11.27 -1.98 0.65
CA ALA A 62 -11.82 -3.17 1.32
C ALA A 62 -12.33 -2.88 2.75
N PHE A 63 -11.83 -1.81 3.37
CA PHE A 63 -12.24 -1.35 4.69
C PHE A 63 -13.18 -0.12 4.64
N GLY A 64 -13.72 0.21 3.46
CA GLY A 64 -14.71 1.27 3.27
C GLY A 64 -14.12 2.65 2.94
N GLY A 65 -12.82 2.75 2.72
CA GLY A 65 -12.19 3.97 2.23
C GLY A 65 -12.55 4.26 0.76
N LYS A 66 -12.44 5.53 0.36
CA LYS A 66 -12.68 5.95 -1.03
C LYS A 66 -11.38 6.02 -1.81
N VAL A 67 -11.41 5.54 -3.05
CA VAL A 67 -10.32 5.70 -4.01
C VAL A 67 -10.74 6.74 -5.04
N ILE A 68 -10.00 7.85 -5.09
CA ILE A 68 -10.31 9.02 -5.91
C ILE A 68 -9.18 9.30 -6.89
N ARG A 69 -9.43 10.16 -7.88
CA ARG A 69 -8.37 10.61 -8.78
C ARG A 69 -7.37 11.48 -8.03
N ALA A 70 -6.09 11.21 -8.25
CA ALA A 70 -5.00 12.04 -7.77
C ALA A 70 -5.12 13.45 -8.37
N ARG A 71 -4.62 14.47 -7.65
CA ARG A 71 -4.62 15.86 -8.16
C ARG A 71 -3.76 15.98 -9.41
N GLN A 72 -2.70 15.19 -9.47
CA GLN A 72 -1.80 15.08 -10.61
C GLN A 72 -1.54 13.61 -10.94
N VAL A 73 -1.59 13.27 -12.23
CA VAL A 73 -1.18 11.93 -12.69
C VAL A 73 0.33 11.79 -12.57
N MET A 74 0.75 10.74 -11.86
CA MET A 74 2.15 10.41 -11.62
C MET A 74 2.50 9.16 -12.44
N HIS A 75 3.37 9.29 -13.44
CA HIS A 75 3.83 8.14 -14.23
C HIS A 75 5.34 8.21 -14.40
N GLY A 76 6.07 7.39 -13.64
CA GLY A 76 7.54 7.37 -13.66
C GLY A 76 8.18 8.60 -13.00
N LYS A 77 7.45 9.28 -12.12
CA LYS A 77 7.94 10.47 -11.41
C LYS A 77 8.38 10.11 -10.00
N THR A 78 9.35 10.84 -9.48
CA THR A 78 9.77 10.73 -8.09
C THR A 78 9.08 11.77 -7.22
N SER A 79 8.95 11.50 -5.94
CA SER A 79 8.54 12.49 -4.93
C SER A 79 9.23 12.22 -3.62
N ALA A 80 9.45 13.27 -2.83
CA ALA A 80 9.86 13.14 -1.45
C ALA A 80 8.67 12.65 -0.61
N VAL A 81 8.84 11.52 0.07
CA VAL A 81 7.84 10.92 0.96
C VAL A 81 8.27 11.16 2.39
N VAL A 82 7.43 11.87 3.14
CA VAL A 82 7.57 12.05 4.59
C VAL A 82 6.84 10.90 5.29
N HIS A 83 7.39 10.41 6.39
CA HIS A 83 6.76 9.40 7.24
C HIS A 83 6.99 9.65 8.72
N ASN A 84 6.21 8.95 9.56
CA ASN A 84 6.25 9.02 11.02
C ASN A 84 7.10 7.91 11.70
N ASP A 85 7.86 7.15 10.92
CA ASP A 85 8.78 6.08 11.40
C ASP A 85 8.06 4.85 11.98
N HIS A 86 6.77 4.68 11.64
CA HIS A 86 5.96 3.54 12.09
C HIS A 86 5.83 2.47 10.99
N GLY A 87 5.58 1.23 11.43
CA GLY A 87 5.30 0.11 10.53
C GLY A 87 6.47 -0.20 9.59
N VAL A 88 6.17 -0.35 8.30
CA VAL A 88 7.16 -0.61 7.26
C VAL A 88 8.22 0.50 7.12
N PHE A 89 7.97 1.69 7.66
CA PHE A 89 8.89 2.84 7.59
C PHE A 89 9.93 2.90 8.72
N ARG A 90 9.85 1.99 9.70
CA ARG A 90 10.70 2.02 10.89
C ARG A 90 12.21 2.03 10.56
N GLY A 91 12.92 2.99 11.12
CA GLY A 91 14.36 3.19 10.96
C GLY A 91 14.79 3.70 9.58
N LEU A 92 13.84 4.15 8.74
CA LEU A 92 14.16 4.72 7.43
C LEU A 92 14.34 6.26 7.52
N PRO A 93 15.19 6.87 6.67
CA PRO A 93 15.32 8.33 6.62
C PRO A 93 14.01 9.00 6.18
N SER A 94 13.68 10.16 6.76
CA SER A 94 12.47 10.93 6.41
C SER A 94 12.82 12.40 6.13
N PRO A 95 12.42 12.97 4.98
CA PRO A 95 11.82 12.28 3.84
C PRO A 95 12.84 11.44 3.05
N TYR A 96 12.34 10.53 2.20
CA TYR A 96 13.16 9.86 1.17
C TYR A 96 12.47 9.87 -0.20
N THR A 97 13.25 9.62 -1.26
CA THR A 97 12.77 9.65 -2.64
C THR A 97 12.09 8.35 -3.02
N ALA A 98 10.83 8.41 -3.45
CA ALA A 98 10.08 7.25 -3.93
C ALA A 98 9.49 7.46 -5.33
N THR A 99 9.41 6.38 -6.11
CA THR A 99 8.85 6.39 -7.46
C THR A 99 7.34 6.17 -7.44
N ARG A 100 6.60 6.94 -8.24
CA ARG A 100 5.13 6.96 -8.28
C ARG A 100 4.63 6.73 -9.71
N TYR A 101 3.64 5.85 -9.85
CA TYR A 101 3.03 5.45 -11.13
C TYR A 101 1.49 5.44 -11.13
N HIS A 102 0.86 6.17 -10.21
CA HIS A 102 -0.59 6.12 -10.02
C HIS A 102 -1.32 7.36 -10.55
N SER A 103 -2.59 7.15 -10.87
CA SER A 103 -3.58 8.18 -11.20
C SER A 103 -4.72 8.24 -10.17
N LEU A 104 -4.72 7.30 -9.22
CA LEU A 104 -5.70 7.15 -8.16
C LEU A 104 -4.98 7.10 -6.82
N ILE A 105 -5.65 7.59 -5.77
CA ILE A 105 -5.16 7.59 -4.40
C ILE A 105 -6.29 7.22 -3.44
N VAL A 106 -5.92 6.73 -2.26
CA VAL A 106 -6.86 6.67 -1.12
C VAL A 106 -7.16 8.09 -0.65
N ASP A 107 -8.43 8.43 -0.57
CA ASP A 107 -8.90 9.73 -0.11
C ASP A 107 -8.57 9.92 1.37
N ARG A 108 -7.92 11.05 1.68
CA ARG A 108 -7.53 11.42 3.04
C ARG A 108 -8.76 11.72 3.91
N GLU A 109 -9.77 12.38 3.35
CA GLU A 109 -10.97 12.75 4.10
C GLU A 109 -11.86 11.54 4.37
N GLY A 110 -11.76 10.52 3.52
CA GLY A 110 -12.51 9.27 3.62
C GLY A 110 -11.72 8.10 4.22
N LEU A 111 -10.57 8.32 4.86
CA LEU A 111 -9.78 7.23 5.43
C LEU A 111 -10.51 6.65 6.66
N PRO A 112 -10.79 5.33 6.71
CA PRO A 112 -11.45 4.71 7.86
C PRO A 112 -10.62 4.83 9.15
N GLU A 113 -11.29 4.99 10.30
CA GLU A 113 -10.65 5.14 11.62
C GLU A 113 -9.81 3.92 12.05
N CYS A 114 -10.02 2.76 11.40
CA CYS A 114 -9.19 1.58 11.63
C CYS A 114 -7.77 1.70 11.02
N PHE A 115 -7.48 2.76 10.25
CA PHE A 115 -6.16 3.06 9.72
C PHE A 115 -5.53 4.28 10.37
N GLU A 116 -4.23 4.17 10.64
CA GLU A 116 -3.34 5.31 10.81
C GLU A 116 -2.65 5.65 9.48
N THR A 117 -2.49 6.93 9.18
CA THR A 117 -1.62 7.38 8.09
C THR A 117 -0.17 7.35 8.56
N THR A 118 0.68 6.62 7.86
CA THR A 118 2.10 6.43 8.21
C THR A 118 3.06 7.21 7.32
N ALA A 119 2.64 7.56 6.09
CA ALA A 119 3.43 8.37 5.18
C ALA A 119 2.57 9.25 4.27
N TRP A 120 3.13 10.37 3.81
CA TRP A 120 2.47 11.35 2.95
C TRP A 120 3.45 12.16 2.11
N THR A 121 2.95 12.81 1.05
CA THR A 121 3.65 13.90 0.36
C THR A 121 3.26 15.25 0.96
N VAL A 122 4.11 16.26 0.75
CA VAL A 122 3.88 17.64 1.21
C VAL A 122 3.71 18.55 -0.01
N SER A 123 2.69 19.40 0.02
CA SER A 123 2.42 20.39 -1.03
C SER A 123 3.36 21.59 -0.94
N ASP A 124 3.39 22.45 -1.97
CA ASP A 124 4.16 23.70 -1.97
C ASP A 124 3.84 24.64 -0.79
N ARG A 125 2.68 24.47 -0.15
CA ARG A 125 2.24 25.23 1.02
C ARG A 125 2.72 24.64 2.36
N GLY A 126 3.44 23.51 2.33
CA GLY A 126 3.88 22.81 3.54
C GLY A 126 2.81 21.93 4.19
N GLU A 127 1.67 21.74 3.54
CA GLU A 127 0.57 20.92 4.04
C GLU A 127 0.63 19.49 3.49
N VAL A 128 0.09 18.53 4.24
CA VAL A 128 -0.11 17.14 3.78
C VAL A 128 -0.95 17.15 2.51
N ASP A 129 -0.41 16.55 1.44
CA ASP A 129 -1.04 16.53 0.11
C ASP A 129 -1.73 15.19 -0.17
N GLU A 130 -0.96 14.11 -0.33
CA GLU A 130 -1.49 12.79 -0.66
C GLU A 130 -1.00 11.73 0.34
N ILE A 131 -1.86 10.77 0.68
CA ILE A 131 -1.50 9.62 1.53
C ILE A 131 -0.53 8.71 0.76
N MET A 132 0.63 8.43 1.35
CA MET A 132 1.64 7.52 0.80
C MET A 132 1.76 6.21 1.56
N GLY A 133 1.26 6.16 2.80
CA GLY A 133 1.35 4.99 3.67
C GLY A 133 0.18 4.93 4.63
N ILE A 134 -0.40 3.73 4.79
CA ILE A 134 -1.41 3.43 5.82
C ILE A 134 -1.04 2.14 6.55
N ARG A 135 -1.46 2.06 7.80
CA ARG A 135 -1.33 0.86 8.64
C ARG A 135 -2.60 0.63 9.42
N HIS A 136 -3.09 -0.60 9.43
CA HIS A 136 -4.26 -0.94 10.25
C HIS A 136 -3.86 -0.94 11.72
N THR A 137 -4.71 -0.39 12.59
CA THR A 137 -4.39 -0.18 14.02
C THR A 137 -4.27 -1.48 14.81
N THR A 138 -5.05 -2.50 14.45
CA THR A 138 -5.07 -3.81 15.14
C THR A 138 -4.67 -5.03 14.32
N LEU A 139 -4.60 -4.93 12.98
CA LEU A 139 -4.34 -6.05 12.08
C LEU A 139 -2.96 -5.90 11.43
N PRO A 140 -2.28 -7.00 11.06
CA PRO A 140 -0.99 -6.95 10.38
C PRO A 140 -1.14 -6.57 8.89
N ILE A 141 -1.73 -5.39 8.64
CA ILE A 141 -2.07 -4.90 7.31
C ILE A 141 -1.49 -3.52 7.12
N GLU A 142 -0.67 -3.36 6.08
CA GLU A 142 -0.04 -2.09 5.72
C GLU A 142 -0.15 -1.88 4.22
N GLY A 143 -0.12 -0.62 3.78
CA GLY A 143 -0.15 -0.29 2.37
C GLY A 143 0.70 0.92 2.05
N VAL A 144 1.42 0.90 0.93
CA VAL A 144 2.20 2.02 0.41
C VAL A 144 1.75 2.39 -1.01
N GLN A 145 1.58 3.68 -1.28
CA GLN A 145 1.05 4.17 -2.57
C GLN A 145 2.14 4.26 -3.67
N PHE A 146 3.41 4.28 -3.29
CA PHE A 146 4.56 4.30 -4.20
C PHE A 146 5.10 2.88 -4.42
N HIS A 147 6.13 2.77 -5.27
CA HIS A 147 6.71 1.48 -5.69
C HIS A 147 8.06 1.22 -4.99
N PRO A 148 8.08 0.52 -3.85
CA PRO A 148 9.32 0.16 -3.16
C PRO A 148 10.23 -0.77 -3.97
N GLU A 149 9.69 -1.45 -4.98
CA GLU A 149 10.43 -2.31 -5.90
C GLU A 149 11.15 -1.55 -7.03
N SER A 150 10.81 -0.27 -7.24
CA SER A 150 11.41 0.54 -8.31
C SER A 150 12.87 0.90 -7.98
N ILE A 151 13.73 0.84 -9.00
CA ILE A 151 15.18 1.16 -8.89
C ILE A 151 15.40 2.59 -8.37
N LEU A 152 14.52 3.53 -8.72
CA LEU A 152 14.61 4.93 -8.32
C LEU A 152 14.02 5.21 -6.93
N THR A 153 13.46 4.20 -6.26
CA THR A 153 12.97 4.33 -4.89
C THR A 153 14.10 4.01 -3.92
N GLU A 154 14.44 4.97 -3.08
CA GLU A 154 15.40 4.78 -2.01
C GLU A 154 14.82 3.86 -0.93
N HIS A 155 15.67 3.04 -0.31
CA HIS A 155 15.32 2.19 0.84
C HIS A 155 14.18 1.18 0.63
N GLY A 156 13.75 0.91 -0.59
CA GLY A 156 12.65 -0.01 -0.89
C GLY A 156 12.85 -1.44 -0.35
N HIS A 157 14.06 -1.99 -0.47
CA HIS A 157 14.39 -3.30 0.13
C HIS A 157 14.32 -3.28 1.66
N ALA A 158 14.72 -2.19 2.31
CA ALA A 158 14.67 -2.07 3.76
C ALA A 158 13.20 -1.97 4.24
N LEU A 159 12.35 -1.26 3.50
CA LEU A 159 10.90 -1.22 3.74
C LEU A 159 10.27 -2.62 3.67
N LEU A 160 10.56 -3.38 2.61
CA LEU A 160 10.06 -4.75 2.48
C LEU A 160 10.60 -5.65 3.59
N LYS A 161 11.87 -5.47 4.00
CA LYS A 161 12.46 -6.19 5.13
C LYS A 161 11.74 -5.86 6.44
N ASN A 162 11.41 -4.60 6.69
CA ASN A 162 10.66 -4.20 7.88
C ASN A 162 9.32 -4.92 7.98
N PHE A 163 8.60 -5.05 6.86
CA PHE A 163 7.35 -5.80 6.83
C PHE A 163 7.56 -7.28 7.18
N MET A 164 8.57 -7.92 6.57
CA MET A 164 8.88 -9.35 6.81
C MET A 164 9.41 -9.63 8.23
N ASP A 165 10.09 -8.66 8.85
CA ASP A 165 10.62 -8.81 10.22
C ASP A 165 9.55 -8.54 11.29
N ALA A 166 8.59 -7.66 11.00
CA ALA A 166 7.58 -7.23 11.97
C ALA A 166 6.46 -8.27 12.18
N TYR A 167 6.19 -9.11 11.18
CA TYR A 167 5.09 -10.06 11.16
C TYR A 167 5.57 -11.46 10.73
#